data_AF-A0A1G1JMN7-F1
#
_entry.id   AF-A0A1G1JMN7-F1
#
_cell.length_a   1.000
_cell.length_b   1.000
_cell.length_c   1.000
_cell.angle_alpha   90.00
_cell.angle_beta   90.00
_cell.angle_gamma   90.00
#
_symmetry.space_group_name_H-M   'P 1'
#
loop_
_entity.id
_entity.type
_entity.pdbx_description
1 polymer ?
#
loop_
_entity_poly.entity_id
_entity_poly.type
_entity_poly.pdbx_seq_one_letter_code
_entity_poly.pdbx_strand_id
1 'polypeptide(L)'
;MTTVFPVEIQGFRENGKDPALPLLQGFTRDISAGGMCIEIKSAQHEIENLIRGPNAHVSLAIEPPFARHPIRAVARVAWFRKQGDWQPARYLIGVTYTRIDATAQRRLFKYAQRLVWVPRVMALAGLLMLAAIGFLFLNNQQLVLENKRLVDRMVEGAEKKSVVASELQELARKKSSLEKSLQKSQDRIKELESLITAYKDENLSQKKAFQKELESSLLAQRELAEKLKNLQGTAEKLQETYRSLEETEKLTATTALRHMVEWIRSHQNLRTGLVASFEGDAALEDWAFSYDQSLACQTYLLFNDPESAKRILSFYGSKAEKEDGAYYNAYHAGDGSPVERTVHVGPNLWIGIAALQYENKMKDGRFMGIAKSVADWVIRMQDEEGGLKGGPAVSWYSTEHNLDAYAFLQMMHRITGEAQYEAASKKVLAWVKKYAYSVKEKRMNRGKGDATIATDTFSWAIAAIGPETLQVIEFDPEAIIQFAEEHCEVSVSYKRSSGKTAAARGFDFAKAENIGRGGVISTEWTAQMIVTYQILSDYFKASGYPEKEAVYSQKANLYLNELQKLIITSPSRTGQGRGCLPYASIDNVDTGHGWRTPKGRRTGSVAGTAYGIFAWVGYNPFDLDNKKAVQ
;
A
#
# COMPACT_ATOMS: atom_id res chain seq x y z
N MET A 1 -12.94 -56.35 -5.91
CA MET A 1 -13.54 -55.54 -4.83
C MET A 1 -13.12 -56.20 -3.52
N THR A 2 -12.86 -55.45 -2.46
CA THR A 2 -12.56 -56.05 -1.14
C THR A 2 -13.29 -55.27 -0.07
N THR A 3 -14.50 -55.73 0.29
CA THR A 3 -15.27 -55.19 1.43
C THR A 3 -16.16 -56.29 2.00
N VAL A 4 -16.02 -56.74 3.27
CA VAL A 4 -15.97 -56.12 4.62
C VAL A 4 -17.35 -55.81 5.23
N PHE A 5 -18.24 -56.80 5.22
CA PHE A 5 -19.37 -56.92 6.14
C PHE A 5 -19.27 -58.26 6.87
N PRO A 6 -19.55 -58.34 8.19
CA PRO A 6 -19.84 -59.60 8.84
C PRO A 6 -21.04 -60.28 8.16
N VAL A 7 -20.93 -61.58 7.92
CA VAL A 7 -21.99 -62.41 7.37
C VAL A 7 -22.11 -63.69 8.18
N GLU A 8 -23.32 -63.95 8.64
CA GLU A 8 -23.67 -65.26 9.20
C GLU A 8 -24.35 -66.12 8.14
N ILE A 9 -23.95 -67.40 8.06
CA ILE A 9 -24.40 -68.35 7.05
C ILE A 9 -25.06 -69.54 7.75
N GLN A 10 -26.30 -69.84 7.36
CA GLN A 10 -27.02 -71.07 7.70
C GLN A 10 -27.42 -71.79 6.41
N GLY A 11 -27.10 -73.08 6.28
CA GLY A 11 -27.39 -73.84 5.07
C GLY A 11 -28.82 -74.40 5.04
N PHE A 12 -29.40 -74.52 3.84
CA PHE A 12 -30.62 -75.25 3.56
C PHE A 12 -30.35 -76.31 2.49
N ARG A 13 -30.79 -77.56 2.71
CA ARG A 13 -30.75 -78.60 1.67
C ARG A 13 -32.10 -78.70 0.95
N GLU A 14 -32.04 -79.08 -0.32
CA GLU A 14 -33.19 -79.39 -1.17
C GLU A 14 -34.17 -80.32 -0.41
N ASN A 15 -35.47 -79.94 -0.36
CA ASN A 15 -36.61 -80.60 0.33
C ASN A 15 -37.07 -80.05 1.69
N GLY A 16 -36.70 -78.82 2.09
CA GLY A 16 -37.44 -78.06 3.12
C GLY A 16 -37.38 -78.63 4.55
N LYS A 17 -36.44 -79.53 4.85
CA LYS A 17 -36.12 -79.97 6.20
C LYS A 17 -34.74 -79.45 6.60
N ASP A 18 -34.66 -78.74 7.72
CA ASP A 18 -33.45 -78.19 8.31
C ASP A 18 -32.60 -79.28 8.98
N PRO A 19 -31.41 -79.64 8.47
CA PRO A 19 -30.36 -80.08 9.37
C PRO A 19 -29.81 -78.84 10.08
N ALA A 20 -29.83 -78.84 11.41
CA ALA A 20 -29.25 -77.79 12.25
C ALA A 20 -27.73 -77.69 11.99
N LEU A 21 -27.34 -76.92 10.97
CA LEU A 21 -25.95 -76.65 10.66
C LEU A 21 -25.37 -75.69 11.69
N PRO A 22 -24.08 -75.85 12.05
CA PRO A 22 -23.40 -74.84 12.85
C PRO A 22 -23.46 -73.49 12.13
N LEU A 23 -23.80 -72.44 12.87
CA LEU A 23 -23.76 -71.07 12.37
C LEU A 23 -22.33 -70.74 11.93
N LEU A 24 -22.12 -70.47 10.64
CA LEU A 24 -20.81 -70.11 10.12
C LEU A 24 -20.70 -68.59 10.00
N GLN A 25 -19.61 -68.05 10.54
CA GLN A 25 -19.30 -66.63 10.43
C GLN A 25 -18.23 -66.41 9.37
N GLY A 26 -18.47 -65.44 8.50
CA GLY A 26 -17.57 -65.04 7.44
C GLY A 26 -17.60 -63.55 7.21
N PHE A 27 -16.78 -63.11 6.26
CA PHE A 27 -16.76 -61.72 5.81
C PHE A 27 -17.01 -61.67 4.32
N THR A 28 -17.77 -60.68 3.85
CA THR A 28 -17.84 -60.43 2.42
C THR A 28 -16.45 -60.04 1.89
N ARG A 29 -16.16 -60.44 0.66
CA ARG A 29 -14.95 -60.05 -0.06
C ARG A 29 -15.33 -59.22 -1.27
N ASP A 30 -16.17 -59.76 -2.15
CA ASP A 30 -16.69 -59.06 -3.33
C ASP A 30 -18.21 -59.00 -3.27
N ILE A 31 -18.82 -57.93 -3.76
CA ILE A 31 -20.28 -57.80 -3.88
C ILE A 31 -20.60 -57.32 -5.29
N SER A 32 -21.47 -58.04 -5.98
CA SER A 32 -21.99 -57.66 -7.29
C SER A 32 -23.47 -57.28 -7.18
N ALA A 33 -24.05 -56.81 -8.29
CA ALA A 33 -25.48 -56.54 -8.35
C ALA A 33 -26.32 -57.79 -8.08
N GLY A 34 -25.81 -59.01 -8.32
CA GLY A 34 -26.57 -60.26 -8.22
C GLY A 34 -26.09 -61.24 -7.14
N GLY A 35 -25.02 -60.93 -6.40
CA GLY A 35 -24.44 -61.87 -5.45
C GLY A 35 -23.26 -61.32 -4.67
N MET A 36 -22.59 -62.19 -3.91
CA MET A 36 -21.38 -61.84 -3.16
C MET A 36 -20.40 -63.01 -3.08
N CYS A 37 -19.15 -62.69 -2.79
CA CYS A 37 -18.12 -63.64 -2.38
C CYS A 37 -17.95 -63.54 -0.87
N ILE A 38 -17.99 -64.66 -0.17
CA ILE A 38 -17.84 -64.75 1.29
C ILE A 38 -16.56 -65.51 1.62
N GLU A 39 -15.74 -64.97 2.51
CA GLU A 39 -14.54 -65.60 3.05
C GLU A 39 -14.80 -66.15 4.46
N ILE A 40 -14.49 -67.42 4.68
CA ILE A 40 -14.56 -68.09 5.99
C ILE A 40 -13.19 -68.70 6.35
N LYS A 41 -12.86 -68.76 7.65
CA LYS A 41 -11.53 -69.18 8.17
C LYS A 41 -11.47 -70.60 8.72
N SER A 42 -12.58 -71.33 8.76
CA SER A 42 -12.62 -72.72 9.18
C SER A 42 -13.90 -73.36 8.67
N ALA A 43 -13.78 -74.43 7.87
CA ALA A 43 -14.88 -75.30 7.50
C ALA A 43 -14.54 -76.71 7.97
N GLN A 44 -15.39 -77.31 8.80
CA GLN A 44 -15.30 -78.75 9.09
C GLN A 44 -15.57 -79.53 7.79
N HIS A 45 -14.99 -80.73 7.64
CA HIS A 45 -15.06 -81.52 6.41
C HIS A 45 -16.51 -81.83 5.96
N GLU A 46 -17.46 -81.87 6.91
CA GLU A 46 -18.89 -82.05 6.68
C GLU A 46 -19.55 -80.86 5.95
N ILE A 47 -19.11 -79.64 6.22
CA ILE A 47 -19.61 -78.41 5.61
C ILE A 47 -19.11 -78.30 4.16
N GLU A 48 -17.89 -78.73 3.89
CA GLU A 48 -17.32 -78.76 2.53
C GLU A 48 -18.15 -79.64 1.58
N ASN A 49 -18.58 -80.82 2.06
CA ASN A 49 -19.41 -81.74 1.29
C ASN A 49 -20.82 -81.21 1.04
N LEU A 50 -21.38 -80.46 1.99
CA LEU A 50 -22.71 -79.86 1.85
C LEU A 50 -22.72 -78.70 0.85
N ILE A 51 -21.70 -77.84 0.88
CA ILE A 51 -21.59 -76.67 -0.01
C ILE A 51 -21.29 -77.09 -1.46
N ARG A 52 -20.65 -78.26 -1.67
CA ARG A 52 -20.35 -78.81 -3.00
C ARG A 52 -21.53 -79.53 -3.68
N GLY A 53 -22.65 -79.72 -2.98
CA GLY A 53 -23.84 -80.38 -3.54
C GLY A 53 -24.49 -79.57 -4.67
N PRO A 54 -25.10 -80.23 -5.68
CA PRO A 54 -25.89 -79.54 -6.69
C PRO A 54 -27.04 -78.78 -5.99
N ASN A 55 -27.31 -77.54 -6.39
CA ASN A 55 -28.37 -76.67 -5.86
C ASN A 55 -28.30 -76.31 -4.36
N ALA A 56 -27.12 -76.26 -3.74
CA ALA A 56 -26.98 -75.79 -2.36
C ALA A 56 -27.48 -74.34 -2.19
N HIS A 57 -28.42 -74.13 -1.26
CA HIS A 57 -28.93 -72.83 -0.88
C HIS A 57 -28.48 -72.47 0.54
N VAL A 58 -28.19 -71.20 0.77
CA VAL A 58 -27.78 -70.68 2.07
C VAL A 58 -28.61 -69.46 2.42
N SER A 59 -28.98 -69.34 3.68
CA SER A 59 -29.50 -68.12 4.28
C SER A 59 -28.32 -67.31 4.81
N LEU A 60 -28.36 -66.02 4.52
CA LEU A 60 -27.33 -65.04 4.85
C LEU A 60 -27.95 -63.97 5.75
N ALA A 61 -27.29 -63.66 6.85
CA ALA A 61 -27.53 -62.45 7.63
C ALA A 61 -26.31 -61.53 7.46
N ILE A 62 -26.47 -60.45 6.69
CA ILE A 62 -25.39 -59.53 6.32
C ILE A 62 -25.49 -58.29 7.20
N GLU A 63 -24.40 -57.92 7.86
CA GLU A 63 -24.39 -56.80 8.81
C GLU A 63 -23.60 -55.59 8.28
N PRO A 64 -24.18 -54.77 7.39
CA PRO A 64 -23.48 -53.58 6.94
C PRO A 64 -23.57 -52.44 7.97
N PRO A 65 -22.55 -51.56 8.05
CA PRO A 65 -22.50 -50.45 9.02
C PRO A 65 -23.59 -49.38 8.80
N PHE A 66 -24.33 -49.43 7.69
CA PHE A 66 -25.39 -48.47 7.37
C PHE A 66 -26.81 -48.99 7.66
N ALA A 67 -26.95 -50.22 8.16
CA ALA A 67 -28.23 -50.81 8.53
C ALA A 67 -28.30 -51.03 10.04
N ARG A 68 -29.45 -50.70 10.66
CA ARG A 68 -29.68 -50.96 12.09
C ARG A 68 -29.94 -52.44 12.40
N HIS A 69 -30.33 -53.22 11.39
CA HIS A 69 -30.62 -54.65 11.50
C HIS A 69 -29.95 -55.43 10.36
N PRO A 70 -29.60 -56.72 10.58
CA PRO A 70 -29.01 -57.55 9.54
C PRO A 70 -29.90 -57.67 8.30
N ILE A 71 -29.32 -57.53 7.12
CA ILE A 71 -30.00 -57.76 5.85
C ILE A 71 -30.06 -59.27 5.63
N ARG A 72 -31.28 -59.81 5.59
CA ARG A 72 -31.51 -61.23 5.33
C ARG A 72 -31.61 -61.50 3.83
N ALA A 73 -30.92 -62.53 3.36
CA ALA A 73 -30.98 -62.98 1.97
C ALA A 73 -30.90 -64.50 1.87
N VAL A 74 -31.55 -65.08 0.86
CA VAL A 74 -31.34 -66.47 0.44
C VAL A 74 -30.52 -66.44 -0.84
N ALA A 75 -29.47 -67.25 -0.90
CA ALA A 75 -28.57 -67.29 -2.03
C ALA A 75 -28.22 -68.73 -2.42
N ARG A 76 -28.04 -68.98 -3.71
CA ARG A 76 -27.53 -70.24 -4.25
C ARG A 76 -26.01 -70.19 -4.30
N VAL A 77 -25.34 -71.25 -3.87
CA VAL A 77 -23.90 -71.40 -4.02
C VAL A 77 -23.57 -71.58 -5.51
N ALA A 78 -22.80 -70.66 -6.06
CA ALA A 78 -22.35 -70.67 -7.45
C ALA A 78 -21.00 -71.37 -7.60
N TRP A 79 -20.09 -71.21 -6.63
CA TRP A 79 -18.79 -71.87 -6.61
C TRP A 79 -18.20 -71.87 -5.19
N PHE A 80 -17.29 -72.82 -4.94
CA PHE A 80 -16.55 -72.96 -3.68
C PHE A 80 -15.08 -73.23 -3.96
N ARG A 81 -14.17 -72.50 -3.29
CA ARG A 81 -12.73 -72.64 -3.50
C ARG A 81 -11.96 -72.54 -2.17
N LYS A 82 -11.10 -73.52 -1.90
CA LYS A 82 -10.07 -73.44 -0.84
C LYS A 82 -8.91 -72.58 -1.33
N GLN A 83 -8.45 -71.63 -0.53
CA GLN A 83 -7.40 -70.67 -0.89
C GLN A 83 -6.10 -70.97 -0.11
N GLY A 84 -5.19 -71.70 -0.75
CA GLY A 84 -3.86 -72.06 -0.21
C GLY A 84 -3.87 -73.17 0.85
N ASP A 85 -2.68 -73.64 1.23
CA ASP A 85 -2.46 -74.71 2.23
C ASP A 85 -2.05 -74.19 3.61
N TRP A 86 -2.32 -72.91 3.88
CA TRP A 86 -2.03 -72.26 5.17
C TRP A 86 -2.98 -72.75 6.26
N GLN A 87 -2.50 -72.90 7.50
CA GLN A 87 -3.32 -73.22 8.67
C GLN A 87 -3.59 -71.96 9.52
N PRO A 88 -4.85 -71.62 9.83
CA PRO A 88 -6.08 -72.28 9.40
C PRO A 88 -6.46 -71.97 7.93
N ALA A 89 -7.04 -72.97 7.24
CA ALA A 89 -7.39 -72.88 5.83
C ALA A 89 -8.50 -71.83 5.57
N ARG A 90 -8.34 -71.05 4.51
CA ARG A 90 -9.35 -70.05 4.08
C ARG A 90 -10.18 -70.60 2.94
N TYR A 91 -11.48 -70.35 2.98
CA TYR A 91 -12.42 -70.76 1.94
C TYR A 91 -13.19 -69.57 1.40
N LEU A 92 -13.37 -69.56 0.09
CA LEU A 92 -14.16 -68.58 -0.64
C LEU A 92 -15.41 -69.24 -1.20
N ILE A 93 -16.55 -68.64 -0.92
CA ILE A 93 -17.87 -69.08 -1.37
C ILE A 93 -18.46 -67.97 -2.26
N GLY A 94 -18.63 -68.26 -3.54
CA GLY A 94 -19.40 -67.39 -4.42
C GLY A 94 -20.88 -67.75 -4.32
N VAL A 95 -21.73 -66.78 -4.01
CA VAL A 95 -23.17 -66.97 -3.90
C VAL A 95 -23.93 -65.97 -4.78
N THR A 96 -25.06 -66.42 -5.33
CA THR A 96 -25.98 -65.60 -6.14
C THR A 96 -27.31 -65.48 -5.41
N TYR A 97 -27.81 -64.27 -5.18
CA TYR A 97 -29.06 -64.07 -4.46
C TYR A 97 -30.23 -64.67 -5.24
N THR A 98 -31.05 -65.48 -4.57
CA THR A 98 -32.34 -65.97 -5.08
C THR A 98 -33.50 -65.19 -4.47
N ARG A 99 -33.36 -64.71 -3.22
CA ARG A 99 -34.30 -63.80 -2.55
C ARG A 99 -33.55 -62.79 -1.68
N ILE A 100 -33.75 -61.50 -1.94
CA ILE A 100 -33.24 -60.40 -1.13
C ILE A 100 -34.15 -59.19 -1.35
N ASP A 101 -34.33 -58.34 -0.35
CA ASP A 101 -35.03 -57.06 -0.55
C ASP A 101 -34.28 -56.20 -1.59
N ALA A 102 -35.00 -55.72 -2.62
CA ALA A 102 -34.40 -54.99 -3.74
C ALA A 102 -33.75 -53.67 -3.30
N THR A 103 -34.29 -53.01 -2.27
CA THR A 103 -33.74 -51.77 -1.73
C THR A 103 -32.42 -52.05 -0.99
N ALA A 104 -32.39 -53.10 -0.16
CA ALA A 104 -31.22 -53.56 0.58
C ALA A 104 -30.10 -54.01 -0.36
N GLN A 105 -30.42 -54.79 -1.40
CA GLN A 105 -29.49 -55.22 -2.44
C GLN A 105 -28.83 -54.03 -3.16
N ARG A 106 -29.64 -53.05 -3.57
CA ARG A 106 -29.13 -51.82 -4.22
C ARG A 106 -28.24 -51.02 -3.27
N ARG A 107 -28.56 -50.96 -1.98
CA ARG A 107 -27.74 -50.27 -0.96
C ARG A 107 -26.40 -50.96 -0.75
N LEU A 108 -26.37 -52.30 -0.64
CA LEU A 108 -25.14 -53.09 -0.53
C LEU A 108 -24.22 -52.86 -1.73
N PHE A 109 -24.76 -52.95 -2.94
CA PHE A 109 -23.99 -52.75 -4.17
C PHE A 109 -23.47 -51.31 -4.31
N LYS A 110 -24.33 -50.29 -4.06
CA LYS A 110 -23.91 -48.88 -4.07
C LYS A 110 -22.82 -48.59 -3.05
N TYR A 111 -22.89 -49.20 -1.87
CA TYR A 111 -21.86 -49.04 -0.84
C TYR A 111 -20.52 -49.64 -1.28
N ALA A 112 -20.53 -50.86 -1.82
CA ALA A 112 -19.33 -51.51 -2.35
C ALA A 112 -18.71 -50.69 -3.50
N GLN A 113 -19.53 -50.17 -4.41
CA GLN A 113 -19.08 -49.25 -5.46
C GLN A 113 -18.48 -47.97 -4.88
N ARG A 114 -19.12 -47.38 -3.85
CA ARG A 114 -18.64 -46.17 -3.18
C ARG A 114 -17.25 -46.37 -2.57
N LEU A 115 -16.98 -47.51 -1.95
CA LEU A 115 -15.67 -47.79 -1.36
C LEU A 115 -14.53 -47.91 -2.38
N VAL A 116 -14.84 -48.24 -3.63
CA VAL A 116 -13.85 -48.28 -4.72
C VAL A 116 -13.68 -46.90 -5.36
N TRP A 117 -14.79 -46.21 -5.63
CA TRP A 117 -14.76 -44.94 -6.36
C TRP A 117 -14.40 -43.74 -5.50
N VAL A 118 -14.83 -43.67 -4.23
CA VAL A 118 -14.55 -42.52 -3.36
C VAL A 118 -13.06 -42.27 -3.17
N PRO A 119 -12.22 -43.27 -2.83
CA PRO A 119 -10.77 -43.02 -2.69
C PRO A 119 -10.13 -42.51 -3.99
N ARG A 120 -10.57 -43.00 -5.16
CA ARG A 120 -10.06 -42.56 -6.48
C ARG A 120 -10.47 -41.13 -6.80
N VAL A 121 -11.73 -40.78 -6.55
CA VAL A 121 -12.24 -39.41 -6.75
C VAL A 121 -11.55 -38.46 -5.78
N MET A 122 -11.37 -38.84 -4.51
CA MET A 122 -10.64 -38.03 -3.52
C MET A 122 -9.17 -37.84 -3.92
N ALA A 123 -8.49 -38.88 -4.41
CA ALA A 123 -7.13 -38.78 -4.92
C ALA A 123 -7.03 -37.82 -6.12
N LEU A 124 -7.96 -37.93 -7.08
CA LEU A 124 -8.02 -37.03 -8.23
C LEU A 124 -8.30 -35.58 -7.78
N ALA A 125 -9.25 -35.37 -6.87
CA ALA A 125 -9.55 -34.05 -6.33
C ALA A 125 -8.32 -33.45 -5.60
N GLY A 126 -7.58 -34.26 -4.85
CA GLY A 126 -6.33 -33.85 -4.21
C GLY A 126 -5.25 -33.45 -5.23
N LEU A 127 -5.07 -34.23 -6.31
CA LEU A 127 -4.15 -33.89 -7.40
C LEU A 127 -4.54 -32.59 -8.11
N LEU A 128 -5.83 -32.40 -8.41
CA LEU A 128 -6.34 -31.16 -9.01
C LEU A 128 -6.15 -29.96 -8.10
N MET A 129 -6.34 -30.12 -6.78
CA MET A 129 -6.09 -29.07 -5.80
C MET A 129 -4.61 -28.69 -5.74
N LEU A 130 -3.70 -29.68 -5.73
CA LEU A 130 -2.26 -29.42 -5.78
C LEU A 130 -1.84 -28.74 -7.09
N ALA A 131 -2.40 -29.16 -8.22
CA ALA A 131 -2.16 -28.51 -9.52
C ALA A 131 -2.67 -27.05 -9.52
N ALA A 132 -3.84 -26.78 -8.95
CA ALA A 132 -4.38 -25.43 -8.81
C ALA A 132 -3.51 -24.56 -7.91
N ILE A 133 -3.04 -25.07 -6.77
CA ILE A 133 -2.11 -24.37 -5.87
C ILE A 133 -0.79 -24.06 -6.60
N GLY A 134 -0.24 -25.04 -7.34
CA GLY A 134 0.97 -24.86 -8.15
C GLY A 134 0.79 -23.79 -9.23
N PHE A 135 -0.33 -23.82 -9.94
CA PHE A 135 -0.68 -22.80 -10.95
C PHE A 135 -0.80 -21.41 -10.33
N LEU A 136 -1.52 -21.27 -9.21
CA LEU A 136 -1.66 -19.99 -8.48
C LEU A 136 -0.29 -19.48 -7.99
N PHE A 137 0.57 -20.36 -7.50
CA PHE A 137 1.92 -20.01 -7.10
C PHE A 137 2.75 -19.47 -8.26
N LEU A 138 2.75 -20.16 -9.42
CA LEU A 138 3.48 -19.73 -10.60
C LEU A 138 2.96 -18.39 -11.13
N ASN A 139 1.63 -18.23 -11.23
CA ASN A 139 1.02 -16.97 -11.63
C ASN A 139 1.39 -15.83 -10.67
N ASN A 140 1.38 -16.08 -9.36
CA ASN A 140 1.80 -15.08 -8.36
C ASN A 140 3.28 -14.70 -8.52
N GLN A 141 4.17 -15.65 -8.78
CA GLN A 141 5.60 -15.34 -9.03
C GLN A 141 5.77 -14.49 -10.30
N GLN A 142 5.02 -14.80 -11.36
CA GLN A 142 5.03 -14.01 -12.58
C GLN A 142 4.55 -12.58 -12.32
N LEU A 143 3.44 -12.40 -11.61
CA LEU A 143 2.92 -11.08 -11.23
C LEU A 143 3.94 -10.28 -10.41
N VAL A 144 4.63 -10.91 -9.46
CA VAL A 144 5.70 -10.27 -8.66
C VAL A 144 6.84 -9.78 -9.55
N LEU A 145 7.23 -10.56 -10.55
CA LEU A 145 8.29 -10.17 -11.50
C LEU A 145 7.85 -9.02 -12.41
N GLU A 146 6.61 -9.03 -12.88
CA GLU A 146 6.03 -7.95 -13.68
C GLU A 146 5.94 -6.65 -12.88
N ASN A 147 5.50 -6.72 -11.63
CA ASN A 147 5.43 -5.57 -10.73
C ASN A 147 6.83 -4.98 -10.46
N LYS A 148 7.83 -5.83 -10.20
CA LYS A 148 9.24 -5.41 -10.07
C LYS A 148 9.73 -4.65 -11.30
N ARG A 149 9.50 -5.19 -12.50
CA ARG A 149 9.89 -4.56 -13.77
C ARG A 149 9.18 -3.23 -14.00
N LEU A 150 7.93 -3.08 -13.55
CA LEU A 150 7.23 -1.80 -13.63
C LEU A 150 7.91 -0.76 -12.72
N VAL A 151 8.19 -1.12 -11.47
CA VAL A 151 8.88 -0.23 -10.51
C VAL A 151 10.25 0.17 -11.05
N ASP A 152 11.05 -0.79 -11.53
CA ASP A 152 12.37 -0.51 -12.10
C ASP A 152 12.30 0.47 -13.28
N ARG A 153 11.36 0.25 -14.23
CA ARG A 153 11.17 1.15 -15.38
C ARG A 153 10.78 2.56 -14.97
N MET A 154 9.88 2.70 -14.01
CA MET A 154 9.44 4.00 -13.51
C MET A 154 10.59 4.76 -12.84
N VAL A 155 11.31 4.09 -11.94
CA VAL A 155 12.43 4.66 -11.21
C VAL A 155 13.57 5.05 -12.16
N GLU A 156 13.87 4.24 -13.17
CA GLU A 156 14.84 4.58 -14.23
C GLU A 156 14.37 5.75 -15.11
N GLY A 157 13.07 5.83 -15.41
CA GLY A 157 12.47 6.96 -16.12
C GLY A 157 12.62 8.28 -15.36
N ALA A 158 12.27 8.28 -14.07
CA ALA A 158 12.39 9.44 -13.19
C ALA A 158 13.85 9.92 -13.04
N GLU A 159 14.80 8.99 -13.04
CA GLU A 159 16.23 9.30 -13.02
C GLU A 159 16.68 9.98 -14.31
N LYS A 160 16.36 9.39 -15.47
CA LYS A 160 16.69 10.00 -16.77
C LYS A 160 16.08 11.40 -16.89
N LYS A 161 14.83 11.56 -16.45
CA LYS A 161 14.14 12.85 -16.45
C LYS A 161 14.83 13.88 -15.56
N SER A 162 15.29 13.47 -14.37
CA SER A 162 16.06 14.33 -13.47
C SER A 162 17.41 14.77 -14.06
N VAL A 163 18.14 13.84 -14.70
CA VAL A 163 19.42 14.15 -15.37
C VAL A 163 19.18 15.16 -16.49
N VAL A 164 18.22 14.91 -17.37
CA VAL A 164 17.86 15.82 -18.47
C VAL A 164 17.41 17.19 -17.93
N ALA A 165 16.61 17.23 -16.86
CA ALA A 165 16.19 18.48 -16.23
C ALA A 165 17.38 19.29 -15.69
N SER A 166 18.32 18.62 -15.02
CA SER A 166 19.55 19.25 -14.50
C SER A 166 20.40 19.81 -15.64
N GLU A 167 20.58 19.06 -16.72
CA GLU A 167 21.31 19.52 -17.92
C GLU A 167 20.63 20.73 -18.56
N LEU A 168 19.29 20.71 -18.70
CA LEU A 168 18.53 21.85 -19.20
C LEU A 168 18.70 23.09 -18.32
N GLN A 169 18.73 22.94 -16.99
CA GLN A 169 18.96 24.04 -16.07
C GLN A 169 20.38 24.61 -16.20
N GLU A 170 21.40 23.76 -16.35
CA GLU A 170 22.76 24.21 -16.63
C GLU A 170 22.89 24.94 -17.96
N LEU A 171 22.24 24.42 -19.01
CA LEU A 171 22.21 25.07 -20.33
C LEU A 171 21.53 26.43 -20.25
N ALA A 172 20.43 26.56 -19.51
CA ALA A 172 19.77 27.84 -19.29
C ALA A 172 20.69 28.86 -18.59
N ARG A 173 21.45 28.44 -17.57
CA ARG A 173 22.46 29.29 -16.90
C ARG A 173 23.58 29.71 -17.85
N LYS A 174 24.12 28.76 -18.63
CA LYS A 174 25.17 29.03 -19.64
C LYS A 174 24.66 29.99 -20.73
N LYS A 175 23.44 29.78 -21.21
CA LYS A 175 22.77 30.66 -22.18
C LYS A 175 22.65 32.08 -21.64
N SER A 176 22.13 32.28 -20.43
CA SER A 176 22.01 33.60 -19.81
C SER A 176 23.36 34.31 -19.66
N SER A 177 24.41 33.58 -19.28
CA SER A 177 25.78 34.13 -19.20
C SER A 177 26.33 34.56 -20.57
N LEU A 178 26.11 33.76 -21.60
CA LEU A 178 26.54 34.09 -22.98
C LEU A 178 25.73 35.23 -23.58
N GLU A 179 24.43 35.31 -23.31
CA GLU A 179 23.58 36.44 -23.74
C GLU A 179 24.09 37.76 -23.15
N LYS A 180 24.44 37.79 -21.86
CA LYS A 180 25.08 38.95 -21.23
C LYS A 180 26.43 39.30 -21.87
N SER A 181 27.24 38.28 -22.19
CA SER A 181 28.54 38.48 -22.84
C SER A 181 28.40 39.01 -24.27
N LEU A 182 27.42 38.50 -25.02
CA LEU A 182 27.09 38.95 -26.38
C LEU A 182 26.58 40.39 -26.38
N GLN A 183 25.72 40.75 -25.41
CA GLN A 183 25.26 42.13 -25.24
C GLN A 183 26.43 43.07 -24.95
N LYS A 184 27.33 42.72 -24.03
CA LYS A 184 28.52 43.50 -23.73
C LYS A 184 29.43 43.69 -24.96
N SER A 185 29.58 42.64 -25.77
CA SER A 185 30.33 42.70 -27.03
C SER A 185 29.65 43.62 -28.05
N GLN A 186 28.32 43.57 -28.18
CA GLN A 186 27.55 44.48 -29.04
C GLN A 186 27.70 45.94 -28.61
N ASP A 187 27.66 46.22 -27.31
CA ASP A 187 27.82 47.57 -26.78
C ASP A 187 29.24 48.11 -27.04
N ARG A 188 30.27 47.27 -26.89
CA ARG A 188 31.67 47.62 -27.22
C ARG A 188 31.87 47.89 -28.72
N ILE A 189 31.25 47.10 -29.59
CA ILE A 189 31.30 47.32 -31.04
C ILE A 189 30.71 48.69 -31.39
N LYS A 190 29.53 49.03 -30.85
CA LYS A 190 28.90 50.35 -31.06
C LYS A 190 29.78 51.50 -30.57
N GLU A 191 30.44 51.33 -29.42
CA GLU A 191 31.38 52.31 -28.89
C GLU A 191 32.59 52.51 -29.81
N LEU A 192 33.21 51.42 -30.28
CA LEU A 192 34.34 51.46 -31.21
C LEU A 192 33.94 52.10 -32.54
N GLU A 193 32.76 51.80 -33.09
CA GLU A 193 32.22 52.43 -34.30
C GLU A 193 32.04 53.94 -34.13
N SER A 194 31.51 54.37 -32.98
CA SER A 194 31.36 55.79 -32.64
C SER A 194 32.72 56.48 -32.52
N LEU A 195 33.70 55.85 -31.87
CA LEU A 195 35.06 56.38 -31.72
C LEU A 195 35.75 56.52 -33.08
N ILE A 196 35.69 55.48 -33.93
CA ILE A 196 36.28 55.51 -35.28
C ILE A 196 35.70 56.65 -36.14
N THR A 197 34.40 56.93 -35.99
CA THR A 197 33.71 58.01 -36.73
C THR A 197 34.09 59.41 -36.23
N ALA A 198 34.43 59.55 -34.95
CA ALA A 198 34.78 60.83 -34.33
C ALA A 198 36.20 61.32 -34.64
N TYR A 199 37.12 60.45 -35.05
CA TYR A 199 38.52 60.82 -35.34
C TYR A 199 38.75 61.32 -36.78
N LYS A 200 39.28 62.55 -36.91
CA LYS A 200 39.75 63.16 -38.18
C LYS A 200 41.13 62.63 -38.63
N ASP A 201 41.46 62.83 -39.91
CA ASP A 201 42.60 62.21 -40.62
C ASP A 201 44.00 62.44 -40.00
N GLU A 202 44.18 63.42 -39.11
CA GLU A 202 45.46 63.70 -38.44
C GLU A 202 45.85 62.68 -37.36
N ASN A 203 44.92 61.83 -36.88
CA ASN A 203 45.16 60.82 -35.83
C ASN A 203 45.11 59.37 -36.37
N LEU A 204 45.77 59.14 -37.50
CA LEU A 204 45.72 57.89 -38.27
C LEU A 204 46.12 56.62 -37.48
N SER A 205 47.04 56.75 -36.53
CA SER A 205 47.54 55.62 -35.72
C SER A 205 46.49 55.10 -34.72
N GLN A 206 45.81 56.01 -34.01
CA GLN A 206 44.74 55.67 -33.05
C GLN A 206 43.52 55.10 -33.77
N LYS A 207 43.16 55.67 -34.93
CA LYS A 207 42.09 55.15 -35.79
C LYS A 207 42.36 53.72 -36.25
N LYS A 208 43.59 53.40 -36.67
CA LYS A 208 44.01 52.02 -37.02
C LYS A 208 43.97 51.05 -35.83
N ALA A 209 44.32 51.52 -34.63
CA ALA A 209 44.24 50.69 -33.42
C ALA A 209 42.78 50.31 -33.09
N PHE A 210 41.85 51.27 -33.14
CA PHE A 210 40.43 51.00 -32.93
C PHE A 210 39.82 50.12 -34.02
N GLN A 211 40.24 50.27 -35.28
CA GLN A 211 39.81 49.38 -36.37
C GLN A 211 40.24 47.93 -36.14
N LYS A 212 41.48 47.70 -35.69
CA LYS A 212 41.97 46.35 -35.34
C LYS A 212 41.21 45.75 -34.15
N GLU A 213 40.87 46.57 -33.16
CA GLU A 213 40.05 46.16 -32.01
C GLU A 213 38.58 45.89 -32.40
N LEU A 214 38.05 46.63 -33.37
CA LEU A 214 36.72 46.39 -33.93
C LEU A 214 36.67 45.04 -34.66
N GLU A 215 37.67 44.74 -35.50
CA GLU A 215 37.77 43.44 -36.19
C GLU A 215 37.83 42.27 -35.20
N SER A 216 38.65 42.38 -34.15
CA SER A 216 38.72 41.33 -33.12
C SER A 216 37.41 41.20 -32.33
N SER A 217 36.75 42.31 -32.02
CA SER A 217 35.44 42.32 -31.33
C SER A 217 34.33 41.72 -32.19
N LEU A 218 34.31 41.99 -33.50
CA LEU A 218 33.38 41.38 -34.45
C LEU A 218 33.59 39.87 -34.59
N LEU A 219 34.84 39.40 -34.58
CA LEU A 219 35.15 37.97 -34.57
C LEU A 219 34.65 37.30 -33.29
N ALA A 220 34.96 37.89 -32.13
CA ALA A 220 34.49 37.40 -30.83
C ALA A 220 32.95 37.36 -30.74
N GLN A 221 32.27 38.36 -31.29
CA GLN A 221 30.81 38.40 -31.36
C GLN A 221 30.25 37.23 -32.20
N ARG A 222 30.85 36.93 -33.36
CA ARG A 222 30.44 35.79 -34.20
C ARG A 222 30.63 34.47 -33.47
N GLU A 223 31.76 34.27 -32.81
CA GLU A 223 32.01 33.06 -32.01
C GLU A 223 31.00 32.90 -30.86
N LEU A 224 30.66 34.00 -30.17
CA LEU A 224 29.64 34.00 -29.12
C LEU A 224 28.26 33.64 -29.68
N ALA A 225 27.87 34.21 -30.82
CA ALA A 225 26.61 33.91 -31.49
C ALA A 225 26.52 32.44 -31.95
N GLU A 226 27.62 31.89 -32.47
CA GLU A 226 27.69 30.47 -32.86
C GLU A 226 27.58 29.53 -31.66
N LYS A 227 28.28 29.82 -30.56
CA LYS A 227 28.16 29.06 -29.30
C LYS A 227 26.71 29.10 -28.78
N LEU A 228 26.06 30.25 -28.85
CA LEU A 228 24.68 30.43 -28.41
C LEU A 228 23.72 29.61 -29.28
N LYS A 229 23.89 29.61 -30.61
CA LYS A 229 23.11 28.78 -31.54
C LYS A 229 23.30 27.28 -31.27
N ASN A 230 24.52 26.83 -31.03
CA ASN A 230 24.82 25.42 -30.71
C ASN A 230 24.20 24.98 -29.38
N LEU A 231 24.21 25.87 -28.37
CA LEU A 231 23.54 25.63 -27.09
C LEU A 231 22.01 25.57 -27.24
N GLN A 232 21.42 26.45 -28.04
CA GLN A 232 19.99 26.40 -28.35
C GLN A 232 19.60 25.07 -29.00
N GLY A 233 20.33 24.62 -30.03
CA GLY A 233 20.06 23.34 -30.68
C GLY A 233 20.22 22.13 -29.75
N THR A 234 21.18 22.19 -28.81
CA THR A 234 21.32 21.15 -27.76
C THR A 234 20.14 21.18 -26.79
N ALA A 235 19.74 22.36 -26.33
CA ALA A 235 18.62 22.53 -25.41
C ALA A 235 17.29 22.05 -26.02
N GLU A 236 17.06 22.33 -27.30
CA GLU A 236 15.87 21.86 -28.03
C GLU A 236 15.78 20.33 -28.06
N LYS A 237 16.89 19.64 -28.39
CA LYS A 237 16.94 18.16 -28.39
C LYS A 237 16.72 17.56 -27.00
N LEU A 238 17.31 18.16 -25.97
CA LEU A 238 17.09 17.71 -24.59
C LEU A 238 15.65 17.98 -24.15
N GLN A 239 15.04 19.09 -24.57
CA GLN A 239 13.65 19.40 -24.26
C GLN A 239 12.68 18.43 -24.96
N GLU A 240 12.99 18.00 -26.18
CA GLU A 240 12.26 16.92 -26.86
C GLU A 240 12.40 15.59 -26.13
N THR A 241 13.62 15.24 -25.69
CA THR A 241 13.87 14.05 -24.88
C THR A 241 13.10 14.10 -23.56
N TYR A 242 13.08 15.25 -22.89
CA TYR A 242 12.32 15.47 -21.66
C TYR A 242 10.82 15.26 -21.87
N ARG A 243 10.24 15.81 -22.95
CA ARG A 243 8.83 15.63 -23.30
C ARG A 243 8.49 14.16 -23.55
N SER A 244 9.34 13.43 -24.27
CA SER A 244 9.14 11.99 -24.51
C SER A 244 9.17 11.17 -23.22
N LEU A 245 10.06 11.50 -22.28
CA LEU A 245 10.09 10.88 -20.95
C LEU A 245 8.83 11.20 -20.16
N GLU A 246 8.33 12.44 -20.22
CA GLU A 246 7.11 12.86 -19.55
C GLU A 246 5.85 12.13 -20.09
N GLU A 247 5.76 11.90 -21.40
CA GLU A 247 4.68 11.11 -22.00
C GLU A 247 4.73 9.64 -21.56
N THR A 248 5.94 9.06 -21.52
CA THR A 248 6.15 7.69 -21.04
C THR A 248 5.79 7.54 -19.55
N GLU A 249 6.13 8.55 -18.75
CA GLU A 249 5.76 8.61 -17.34
C GLU A 249 4.24 8.67 -17.18
N LYS A 250 3.53 9.54 -17.93
CA LYS A 250 2.06 9.62 -17.88
C LYS A 250 1.38 8.28 -18.15
N LEU A 251 1.90 7.49 -19.09
CA LEU A 251 1.40 6.14 -19.40
C LEU A 251 1.59 5.14 -18.25
N THR A 252 2.71 5.25 -17.52
CA THR A 252 3.07 4.31 -16.45
C THR A 252 2.57 4.75 -15.06
N ALA A 253 2.38 6.05 -14.86
CA ALA A 253 1.96 6.69 -13.60
C ALA A 253 0.63 6.14 -13.07
N THR A 254 -0.39 6.00 -13.93
CA THR A 254 -1.70 5.44 -13.53
C THR A 254 -1.57 4.02 -12.97
N THR A 255 -0.71 3.20 -13.58
CA THR A 255 -0.49 1.82 -13.12
C THR A 255 0.31 1.82 -11.81
N ALA A 256 1.31 2.69 -11.69
CA ALA A 256 2.11 2.83 -10.48
C ALA A 256 1.28 3.31 -9.29
N LEU A 257 0.43 4.32 -9.47
CA LEU A 257 -0.50 4.81 -8.45
C LEU A 257 -1.45 3.71 -7.99
N ARG A 258 -2.06 2.98 -8.94
CA ARG A 258 -2.90 1.83 -8.61
C ARG A 258 -2.13 0.78 -7.82
N HIS A 259 -0.85 0.53 -8.13
CA HIS A 259 -0.02 -0.41 -7.37
C HIS A 259 0.25 0.06 -5.94
N MET A 260 0.46 1.34 -5.71
CA MET A 260 0.61 1.90 -4.36
C MET A 260 -0.67 1.77 -3.54
N VAL A 261 -1.83 2.05 -4.15
CA VAL A 261 -3.14 1.88 -3.50
C VAL A 261 -3.40 0.42 -3.17
N GLU A 262 -3.17 -0.48 -4.13
CA GLU A 262 -3.32 -1.92 -3.93
C GLU A 262 -2.30 -2.46 -2.91
N TRP A 263 -1.12 -1.85 -2.80
CA TRP A 263 -0.18 -2.17 -1.74
C TRP A 263 -0.77 -1.85 -0.36
N ILE A 264 -1.31 -0.64 -0.14
CA ILE A 264 -1.98 -0.28 1.13
C ILE A 264 -3.17 -1.22 1.38
N ARG A 265 -4.00 -1.48 0.37
CA ARG A 265 -5.14 -2.39 0.45
C ARG A 265 -4.74 -3.81 0.83
N SER A 266 -3.67 -4.35 0.26
CA SER A 266 -3.21 -5.71 0.55
C SER A 266 -2.73 -5.90 2.00
N HIS A 267 -2.36 -4.81 2.67
CA HIS A 267 -1.96 -4.81 4.09
C HIS A 267 -3.12 -4.52 5.05
N GLN A 268 -4.35 -4.34 4.55
CA GLN A 268 -5.53 -4.24 5.40
C GLN A 268 -5.90 -5.61 5.97
N ASN A 269 -5.90 -5.73 7.28
CA ASN A 269 -6.40 -6.90 7.98
C ASN A 269 -7.93 -6.97 7.87
N LEU A 270 -8.45 -8.10 7.37
CA LEU A 270 -9.89 -8.27 7.14
C LEU A 270 -10.73 -8.39 8.41
N ARG A 271 -10.12 -8.74 9.55
CA ARG A 271 -10.81 -8.94 10.84
C ARG A 271 -11.00 -7.64 11.60
N THR A 272 -9.93 -6.85 11.70
CA THR A 272 -9.94 -5.57 12.42
C THR A 272 -10.34 -4.43 11.50
N GLY A 273 -9.95 -4.50 10.22
CA GLY A 273 -10.04 -3.38 9.27
C GLY A 273 -8.80 -2.49 9.26
N LEU A 274 -7.84 -2.72 10.16
CA LEU A 274 -6.62 -1.92 10.28
C LEU A 274 -5.58 -2.31 9.24
N VAL A 275 -4.74 -1.36 8.86
CA VAL A 275 -3.61 -1.54 7.93
C VAL A 275 -2.31 -1.54 8.73
N ALA A 276 -1.47 -2.55 8.52
CA ALA A 276 -0.11 -2.53 9.08
C ALA A 276 0.69 -1.36 8.49
N SER A 277 1.19 -0.48 9.36
CA SER A 277 1.88 0.76 9.00
C SER A 277 3.20 0.54 8.27
N PHE A 278 3.87 -0.57 8.55
CA PHE A 278 5.19 -0.88 7.99
C PHE A 278 5.26 -2.32 7.47
N GLU A 279 5.88 -2.49 6.30
CA GLU A 279 6.19 -3.81 5.73
C GLU A 279 7.70 -3.98 5.68
N GLY A 280 8.27 -4.88 6.49
CA GLY A 280 9.70 -5.26 6.42
C GLY A 280 10.54 -4.96 7.66
N ASP A 281 9.99 -4.22 8.63
CA ASP A 281 10.57 -4.13 9.98
C ASP A 281 9.83 -5.07 10.93
N ALA A 282 10.50 -6.15 11.35
CA ALA A 282 9.91 -7.16 12.23
C ALA A 282 9.44 -6.60 13.59
N ALA A 283 10.01 -5.47 14.05
CA ALA A 283 9.59 -4.85 15.30
C ALA A 283 8.25 -4.09 15.16
N LEU A 284 7.87 -3.73 13.94
CA LEU A 284 6.71 -2.90 13.62
C LEU A 284 5.70 -3.60 12.68
N GLU A 285 5.92 -4.87 12.35
CA GLU A 285 5.20 -5.60 11.27
C GLU A 285 3.68 -5.67 11.48
N ASP A 286 3.22 -5.65 12.74
CA ASP A 286 1.80 -5.69 13.10
C ASP A 286 1.31 -4.37 13.73
N TRP A 287 2.09 -3.29 13.69
CA TRP A 287 1.66 -2.01 14.25
C TRP A 287 0.79 -1.26 13.25
N ALA A 288 -0.36 -0.77 13.71
CA ALA A 288 -1.26 0.12 13.00
C ALA A 288 -1.32 1.45 13.76
N PHE A 289 -0.49 2.41 13.34
CA PHE A 289 -0.49 3.76 13.92
C PHE A 289 -1.78 4.49 13.52
N SER A 290 -2.44 5.16 14.47
CA SER A 290 -3.71 5.84 14.27
C SER A 290 -3.63 6.94 13.22
N TYR A 291 -2.50 7.64 13.15
CA TYR A 291 -2.20 8.59 12.07
C TYR A 291 -2.26 7.90 10.69
N ASP A 292 -1.48 6.83 10.50
CA ASP A 292 -1.45 6.06 9.25
C ASP A 292 -2.82 5.48 8.86
N GLN A 293 -3.64 5.09 9.85
CA GLN A 293 -5.00 4.62 9.58
C GLN A 293 -5.87 5.71 8.96
N SER A 294 -5.71 6.97 9.38
CA SER A 294 -6.37 8.10 8.74
C SER A 294 -5.93 8.26 7.29
N LEU A 295 -4.62 8.20 7.03
CA LEU A 295 -4.05 8.34 5.69
C LEU A 295 -4.52 7.21 4.75
N ALA A 296 -4.56 5.97 5.25
CA ALA A 296 -5.09 4.83 4.52
C ALA A 296 -6.60 5.01 4.22
N CYS A 297 -7.38 5.47 5.20
CA CYS A 297 -8.80 5.77 5.03
C CYS A 297 -9.03 6.81 3.92
N GLN A 298 -8.28 7.91 3.94
CA GLN A 298 -8.36 8.95 2.92
C GLN A 298 -7.90 8.44 1.54
N THR A 299 -6.88 7.59 1.48
CA THR A 299 -6.44 6.95 0.23
C THR A 299 -7.53 6.07 -0.36
N TYR A 300 -8.20 5.24 0.45
CA TYR A 300 -9.32 4.43 -0.01
C TYR A 300 -10.47 5.29 -0.52
N LEU A 301 -10.81 6.37 0.18
CA LEU A 301 -11.83 7.31 -0.28
C LEU A 301 -11.44 7.94 -1.60
N LEU A 302 -10.20 8.41 -1.75
CA LEU A 302 -9.69 9.02 -2.98
C LEU A 302 -9.82 8.09 -4.20
N PHE A 303 -9.61 6.79 -4.02
CA PHE A 303 -9.70 5.75 -5.07
C PHE A 303 -11.03 4.98 -5.06
N ASN A 304 -12.09 5.59 -4.53
CA ASN A 304 -13.46 5.08 -4.58
C ASN A 304 -13.64 3.67 -3.97
N ASP A 305 -12.92 3.37 -2.89
CA ASP A 305 -13.09 2.18 -2.04
C ASP A 305 -13.65 2.55 -0.64
N PRO A 306 -14.91 3.00 -0.55
CA PRO A 306 -15.50 3.40 0.73
C PRO A 306 -15.67 2.23 1.70
N GLU A 307 -15.68 0.97 1.24
CA GLU A 307 -15.82 -0.20 2.13
C GLU A 307 -14.54 -0.46 2.92
N SER A 308 -13.36 -0.28 2.31
CA SER A 308 -12.09 -0.39 3.04
C SER A 308 -11.90 0.77 4.01
N ALA A 309 -12.30 1.99 3.65
CA ALA A 309 -12.35 3.14 4.58
C ALA A 309 -13.30 2.89 5.77
N LYS A 310 -14.51 2.38 5.48
CA LYS A 310 -15.51 2.03 6.49
C LYS A 310 -15.00 0.98 7.47
N ARG A 311 -14.22 -0.01 7.02
CA ARG A 311 -13.61 -1.01 7.91
C ARG A 311 -12.70 -0.37 8.97
N ILE A 312 -11.83 0.56 8.58
CA ILE A 312 -10.97 1.32 9.50
C ILE A 312 -11.84 2.10 10.49
N LEU A 313 -12.75 2.94 10.01
CA LEU A 313 -13.56 3.79 10.88
C LEU A 313 -14.51 3.00 11.79
N SER A 314 -14.97 1.82 11.36
CA SER A 314 -15.78 0.92 12.18
C SER A 314 -14.98 0.36 13.36
N PHE A 315 -13.68 0.12 13.21
CA PHE A 315 -12.81 -0.24 14.33
C PHE A 315 -12.78 0.88 15.37
N TYR A 316 -12.50 2.12 14.96
CA TYR A 316 -12.50 3.28 15.86
C TYR A 316 -13.88 3.59 16.46
N GLY A 317 -14.96 3.30 15.74
CA GLY A 317 -16.32 3.52 16.21
C GLY A 317 -16.82 2.51 17.23
N SER A 318 -16.24 1.29 17.29
CA SER A 318 -16.84 0.19 18.07
C SER A 318 -15.88 -0.73 18.82
N LYS A 319 -14.60 -0.79 18.45
CA LYS A 319 -13.64 -1.77 18.97
C LYS A 319 -12.39 -1.15 19.60
N ALA A 320 -11.96 0.01 19.12
CA ALA A 320 -10.75 0.66 19.59
C ALA A 320 -10.87 1.00 21.08
N GLU A 321 -9.92 0.51 21.87
CA GLU A 321 -9.78 0.94 23.26
C GLU A 321 -9.43 2.42 23.33
N LYS A 322 -9.87 3.10 24.39
CA LYS A 322 -9.66 4.52 24.61
C LYS A 322 -9.13 4.77 26.02
N GLU A 323 -8.40 5.86 26.18
CA GLU A 323 -8.04 6.42 27.47
C GLU A 323 -8.39 7.91 27.48
N ASP A 324 -8.96 8.38 28.59
CA ASP A 324 -9.43 9.77 28.75
C ASP A 324 -10.38 10.26 27.61
N GLY A 325 -11.14 9.33 27.02
CA GLY A 325 -12.07 9.63 25.93
C GLY A 325 -11.43 9.76 24.54
N ALA A 326 -10.13 9.51 24.41
CA ALA A 326 -9.39 9.55 23.15
C ALA A 326 -8.72 8.20 22.82
N TYR A 327 -8.38 8.04 21.55
CA TYR A 327 -7.78 6.83 21.01
C TYR A 327 -6.28 6.78 21.29
N TYR A 328 -5.77 5.57 21.51
CA TYR A 328 -4.34 5.30 21.57
C TYR A 328 -3.63 5.57 20.23
N ASN A 329 -2.32 5.85 20.31
CA ASN A 329 -1.49 6.16 19.15
C ASN A 329 -1.32 4.98 18.19
N ALA A 330 -1.33 3.74 18.68
CA ALA A 330 -1.23 2.56 17.83
C ALA A 330 -1.91 1.31 18.41
N TYR A 331 -2.34 0.44 17.51
CA TYR A 331 -2.94 -0.87 17.82
C TYR A 331 -2.25 -1.97 17.01
N HIS A 332 -2.42 -3.22 17.43
CA HIS A 332 -2.08 -4.39 16.63
C HIS A 332 -3.06 -4.54 15.46
N ALA A 333 -2.56 -4.59 14.23
CA ALA A 333 -3.39 -4.75 13.03
C ALA A 333 -4.10 -6.12 13.03
N GLY A 334 -3.48 -7.16 13.59
CA GLY A 334 -3.98 -8.53 13.66
C GLY A 334 -5.25 -8.71 14.51
N ASP A 335 -5.28 -8.10 15.70
CA ASP A 335 -6.35 -8.31 16.68
C ASP A 335 -7.00 -7.03 17.25
N GLY A 336 -6.37 -5.88 17.05
CA GLY A 336 -6.88 -4.58 17.49
C GLY A 336 -6.52 -4.20 18.93
N SER A 337 -5.67 -4.97 19.62
CA SER A 337 -5.20 -4.64 20.96
C SER A 337 -4.24 -3.44 20.94
N PRO A 338 -4.24 -2.55 21.95
CA PRO A 338 -3.40 -1.37 21.95
C PRO A 338 -1.92 -1.73 22.18
N VAL A 339 -1.03 -1.13 21.38
CA VAL A 339 0.43 -1.36 21.46
C VAL A 339 1.17 -0.11 21.94
N GLU A 340 0.84 1.06 21.41
CA GLU A 340 1.32 2.35 21.93
C GLU A 340 0.19 3.04 22.67
N ARG A 341 0.15 2.84 23.99
CA ARG A 341 -0.92 3.32 24.88
C ARG A 341 -0.86 4.83 25.16
N THR A 342 0.07 5.55 24.56
CA THR A 342 0.08 7.01 24.67
C THR A 342 -1.10 7.58 23.89
N VAL A 343 -1.73 8.63 24.44
CA VAL A 343 -2.80 9.36 23.78
C VAL A 343 -2.30 10.76 23.43
N HIS A 344 -2.17 11.04 22.14
CA HIS A 344 -1.77 12.35 21.63
C HIS A 344 -2.88 13.02 20.79
N VAL A 345 -2.87 14.35 20.81
CA VAL A 345 -3.84 15.19 20.09
C VAL A 345 -3.75 15.00 18.57
N GLY A 346 -2.54 15.00 17.99
CA GLY A 346 -2.34 14.80 16.54
C GLY A 346 -2.99 13.54 15.98
N PRO A 347 -2.60 12.32 16.42
CA PRO A 347 -3.21 11.08 15.92
C PRO A 347 -4.74 11.04 16.06
N ASN A 348 -5.30 11.61 17.14
CA ASN A 348 -6.75 11.69 17.34
C ASN A 348 -7.42 12.64 16.36
N LEU A 349 -6.85 13.83 16.13
CA LEU A 349 -7.33 14.78 15.12
C LEU A 349 -7.40 14.12 13.75
N TRP A 350 -6.38 13.35 13.37
CA TRP A 350 -6.36 12.63 12.09
C TRP A 350 -7.45 11.58 11.97
N ILE A 351 -7.82 10.86 13.04
CA ILE A 351 -9.01 9.98 13.04
C ILE A 351 -10.29 10.80 12.80
N GLY A 352 -10.41 11.97 13.43
CA GLY A 352 -11.51 12.91 13.20
C GLY A 352 -11.57 13.39 11.74
N ILE A 353 -10.43 13.78 11.16
CA ILE A 353 -10.30 14.21 9.76
C ILE A 353 -10.74 13.09 8.82
N ALA A 354 -10.29 11.84 9.02
CA ALA A 354 -10.73 10.70 8.22
C ALA A 354 -12.25 10.48 8.31
N ALA A 355 -12.83 10.60 9.50
CA ALA A 355 -14.28 10.52 9.68
C ALA A 355 -15.00 11.62 8.90
N LEU A 356 -14.54 12.87 8.97
CA LEU A 356 -15.16 13.98 8.22
C LEU A 356 -14.98 13.86 6.71
N GLN A 357 -13.83 13.38 6.22
CA GLN A 357 -13.64 13.11 4.80
C GLN A 357 -14.59 12.02 4.31
N TYR A 358 -14.79 10.96 5.11
CA TYR A 358 -15.79 9.93 4.82
C TYR A 358 -17.20 10.52 4.77
N GLU A 359 -17.59 11.28 5.80
CA GLU A 359 -18.92 11.89 5.89
C GLU A 359 -19.18 12.85 4.75
N ASN A 360 -18.18 13.65 4.38
CA ASN A 360 -18.29 14.57 3.28
C ASN A 360 -18.51 13.86 1.95
N LYS A 361 -17.87 12.70 1.75
CA LYS A 361 -18.00 11.92 0.51
C LYS A 361 -19.27 11.07 0.47
N MET A 362 -19.62 10.41 1.57
CA MET A 362 -20.68 9.40 1.61
C MET A 362 -22.03 9.96 2.04
N LYS A 363 -22.05 11.05 2.81
CA LYS A 363 -23.26 11.72 3.31
C LYS A 363 -24.23 10.78 4.05
N ASP A 364 -23.71 9.74 4.73
CA ASP A 364 -24.53 8.70 5.39
C ASP A 364 -24.58 8.82 6.93
N GLY A 365 -23.81 9.74 7.53
CA GLY A 365 -23.85 10.06 8.97
C GLY A 365 -23.21 9.01 9.88
N ARG A 366 -22.68 7.91 9.33
CA ARG A 366 -22.26 6.72 10.11
C ARG A 366 -21.13 7.00 11.12
N PHE A 367 -20.19 7.86 10.76
CA PHE A 367 -18.97 8.17 11.50
C PHE A 367 -18.91 9.61 12.02
N MET A 368 -19.97 10.40 11.83
CA MET A 368 -20.10 11.73 12.44
C MET A 368 -19.93 11.69 13.98
N GLY A 369 -20.38 10.62 14.63
CA GLY A 369 -20.17 10.42 16.07
C GLY A 369 -18.69 10.34 16.48
N ILE A 370 -17.82 9.77 15.63
CA ILE A 370 -16.37 9.74 15.87
C ILE A 370 -15.82 11.16 15.78
N ALA A 371 -16.15 11.89 14.70
CA ALA A 371 -15.72 13.27 14.50
C ALA A 371 -16.14 14.18 15.67
N LYS A 372 -17.41 14.13 16.10
CA LYS A 372 -17.88 14.90 17.27
C LYS A 372 -17.14 14.54 18.56
N SER A 373 -16.98 13.24 18.85
CA SER A 373 -16.25 12.78 20.04
C SER A 373 -14.80 13.28 20.07
N VAL A 374 -14.12 13.29 18.91
CA VAL A 374 -12.75 13.83 18.79
C VAL A 374 -12.76 15.34 18.98
N ALA A 375 -13.67 16.06 18.32
CA ALA A 375 -13.76 17.53 18.43
C ALA A 375 -14.02 17.98 19.87
N ASP A 376 -14.94 17.33 20.57
CA ASP A 376 -15.25 17.66 21.97
C ASP A 376 -14.05 17.39 22.89
N TRP A 377 -13.27 16.34 22.62
CA TRP A 377 -12.05 16.04 23.39
C TRP A 377 -10.93 17.05 23.08
N VAL A 378 -10.72 17.38 21.81
CA VAL A 378 -9.76 18.40 21.34
C VAL A 378 -10.06 19.77 21.96
N ILE A 379 -11.33 20.17 22.03
CA ILE A 379 -11.74 21.42 22.69
C ILE A 379 -11.40 21.39 24.19
N ARG A 380 -11.52 20.24 24.88
CA ARG A 380 -11.08 20.12 26.28
C ARG A 380 -9.57 20.21 26.47
N MET A 381 -8.78 19.87 25.45
CA MET A 381 -7.32 19.99 25.46
C MET A 381 -6.83 21.42 25.17
N GLN A 382 -7.73 22.29 24.70
CA GLN A 382 -7.43 23.71 24.45
C GLN A 382 -7.34 24.48 25.77
N ASP A 383 -6.21 25.17 25.98
CA ASP A 383 -5.98 26.00 27.16
C ASP A 383 -6.63 27.40 27.04
N GLU A 384 -6.49 28.22 28.08
CA GLU A 384 -7.02 29.59 28.11
C GLU A 384 -6.40 30.50 27.03
N GLU A 385 -5.19 30.18 26.57
CA GLU A 385 -4.50 30.91 25.50
C GLU A 385 -4.86 30.41 24.09
N GLY A 386 -5.70 29.38 24.00
CA GLY A 386 -6.19 28.81 22.75
C GLY A 386 -5.33 27.68 22.18
N GLY A 387 -4.22 27.32 22.83
CA GLY A 387 -3.32 26.27 22.35
C GLY A 387 -3.70 24.90 22.86
N LEU A 388 -3.41 23.87 22.09
CA LEU A 388 -3.65 22.48 22.51
C LEU A 388 -2.41 21.85 23.13
N LYS A 389 -2.59 21.30 24.33
CA LYS A 389 -1.58 20.38 24.92
C LYS A 389 -1.40 19.17 24.01
N GLY A 390 -0.20 18.60 24.01
CA GLY A 390 0.10 17.40 23.21
C GLY A 390 -0.77 16.19 23.51
N GLY A 391 -1.34 16.12 24.71
CA GLY A 391 -2.16 15.04 25.25
C GLY A 391 -2.39 15.26 26.75
N PRO A 392 -3.19 14.42 27.42
CA PRO A 392 -3.60 14.64 28.81
C PRO A 392 -2.43 14.50 29.80
N ALA A 393 -1.43 13.69 29.47
CA ALA A 393 -0.27 13.40 30.32
C ALA A 393 0.96 14.28 30.01
N VAL A 394 0.85 15.27 29.12
CA VAL A 394 1.99 16.07 28.67
C VAL A 394 1.70 17.57 28.74
N SER A 395 2.75 18.36 28.93
CA SER A 395 2.66 19.82 29.06
C SER A 395 3.19 20.60 27.85
N TRP A 396 3.72 19.90 26.85
CA TRP A 396 4.23 20.52 25.63
C TRP A 396 3.09 20.84 24.65
N TYR A 397 3.37 21.74 23.71
CA TYR A 397 2.44 22.17 22.66
C TYR A 397 3.16 22.06 21.32
N SER A 398 2.57 21.32 20.37
CA SER A 398 3.11 21.15 19.01
C SER A 398 2.42 22.09 18.04
N THR A 399 3.19 22.76 17.19
CA THR A 399 2.66 23.57 16.09
C THR A 399 1.86 22.71 15.11
N GLU A 400 2.36 21.52 14.74
CA GLU A 400 1.64 20.57 13.88
C GLU A 400 0.27 20.22 14.46
N HIS A 401 0.20 19.82 15.73
CA HIS A 401 -1.08 19.47 16.36
C HIS A 401 -2.09 20.63 16.37
N ASN A 402 -1.60 21.87 16.48
CA ASN A 402 -2.46 23.06 16.43
C ASN A 402 -2.89 23.38 14.98
N LEU A 403 -2.05 23.13 13.98
CA LEU A 403 -2.42 23.26 12.57
C LEU A 403 -3.48 22.22 12.18
N ASP A 404 -3.29 20.96 12.59
CA ASP A 404 -4.27 19.89 12.44
C ASP A 404 -5.62 20.26 13.09
N ALA A 405 -5.57 20.81 14.31
CA ALA A 405 -6.76 21.22 15.05
C ALA A 405 -7.50 22.36 14.35
N TYR A 406 -6.77 23.35 13.85
CA TYR A 406 -7.35 24.44 13.08
C TYR A 406 -8.12 23.91 11.87
N ALA A 407 -7.49 23.06 11.04
CA ALA A 407 -8.14 22.48 9.88
C ALA A 407 -9.35 21.62 10.27
N PHE A 408 -9.18 20.69 11.20
CA PHE A 408 -10.25 19.79 11.64
C PHE A 408 -11.47 20.53 12.20
N LEU A 409 -11.26 21.55 13.04
CA LEU A 409 -12.34 22.35 13.62
C LEU A 409 -13.05 23.21 12.56
N GLN A 410 -12.34 23.71 11.55
CA GLN A 410 -12.97 24.37 10.40
C GLN A 410 -13.82 23.38 9.58
N MET A 411 -13.33 22.17 9.33
CA MET A 411 -14.09 21.11 8.67
C MET A 411 -15.35 20.75 9.47
N MET A 412 -15.25 20.62 10.80
CA MET A 412 -16.38 20.40 11.70
C MET A 412 -17.41 21.52 11.57
N HIS A 413 -16.98 22.79 11.65
CA HIS A 413 -17.87 23.94 11.52
C HIS A 413 -18.57 23.94 10.16
N ARG A 414 -17.83 23.71 9.07
CA ARG A 414 -18.38 23.70 7.71
C ARG A 414 -19.42 22.61 7.50
N ILE A 415 -19.23 21.42 8.06
CA ILE A 415 -20.16 20.29 7.89
C ILE A 415 -21.38 20.42 8.82
N THR A 416 -21.19 20.90 10.05
CA THR A 416 -22.25 20.91 11.08
C THR A 416 -22.98 22.25 11.22
N GLY A 417 -22.36 23.36 10.83
CA GLY A 417 -22.83 24.72 11.10
C GLY A 417 -22.70 25.15 12.57
N GLU A 418 -22.10 24.34 13.45
CA GLU A 418 -22.04 24.64 14.87
C GLU A 418 -20.95 25.69 15.19
N ALA A 419 -21.35 26.78 15.86
CA ALA A 419 -20.46 27.93 16.13
C ALA A 419 -19.33 27.63 17.11
N GLN A 420 -19.47 26.60 17.96
CA GLN A 420 -18.43 26.21 18.92
C GLN A 420 -17.12 25.80 18.24
N TYR A 421 -17.20 25.14 17.09
CA TYR A 421 -16.03 24.66 16.36
C TYR A 421 -15.29 25.83 15.70
N GLU A 422 -16.02 26.81 15.15
CA GLU A 422 -15.43 28.05 14.63
C GLU A 422 -14.78 28.88 15.75
N ALA A 423 -15.42 28.98 16.93
CA ALA A 423 -14.87 29.69 18.07
C ALA A 423 -13.56 29.03 18.57
N ALA A 424 -13.53 27.69 18.63
CA ALA A 424 -12.34 26.94 18.99
C ALA A 424 -11.22 27.10 17.94
N SER A 425 -11.52 27.01 16.64
CA SER A 425 -10.53 27.17 15.57
C SER A 425 -9.89 28.57 15.58
N LYS A 426 -10.68 29.62 15.82
CA LYS A 426 -10.17 31.00 15.96
C LYS A 426 -9.19 31.15 17.12
N LYS A 427 -9.45 30.50 18.25
CA LYS A 427 -8.52 30.47 19.40
C LYS A 427 -7.21 29.76 19.04
N VAL A 428 -7.28 28.64 18.33
CA VAL A 428 -6.09 27.94 17.84
C VAL A 428 -5.28 28.84 16.89
N LEU A 429 -5.94 29.52 15.95
CA LEU A 429 -5.25 30.42 15.01
C LEU A 429 -4.57 31.59 15.74
N ALA A 430 -5.24 32.16 16.75
CA ALA A 430 -4.64 33.20 17.59
C ALA A 430 -3.42 32.70 18.36
N TRP A 431 -3.45 31.46 18.85
CA TRP A 431 -2.31 30.82 19.49
C TRP A 431 -1.15 30.59 18.51
N VAL A 432 -1.43 30.11 17.29
CA VAL A 432 -0.43 29.95 16.22
C VAL A 432 0.22 31.30 15.89
N LYS A 433 -0.59 32.38 15.78
CA LYS A 433 -0.10 33.75 15.57
C LYS A 433 0.85 34.20 16.68
N LYS A 434 0.54 33.87 17.93
CA LYS A 434 1.28 34.32 19.10
C LYS A 434 2.56 33.51 19.37
N TYR A 435 2.53 32.20 19.16
CA TYR A 435 3.56 31.29 19.68
C TYR A 435 4.29 30.46 18.63
N ALA A 436 3.62 30.11 17.52
CA ALA A 436 4.18 29.19 16.54
C ALA A 436 4.97 29.89 15.42
N TYR A 437 4.65 31.14 15.09
CA TYR A 437 5.36 31.88 14.05
C TYR A 437 6.31 32.92 14.60
N SER A 438 7.54 32.91 14.10
CA SER A 438 8.53 33.95 14.36
C SER A 438 8.45 35.02 13.28
N VAL A 439 7.89 36.19 13.59
CA VAL A 439 7.85 37.35 12.67
C VAL A 439 9.27 37.80 12.29
N LYS A 440 10.21 37.75 13.25
CA LYS A 440 11.60 38.15 13.05
C LYS A 440 12.32 37.24 12.04
N GLU A 441 12.12 35.93 12.17
CA GLU A 441 12.82 34.92 11.36
C GLU A 441 11.97 34.45 10.17
N LYS A 442 10.73 34.94 10.06
CA LYS A 442 9.73 34.56 9.05
C LYS A 442 9.53 33.05 8.91
N ARG A 443 9.54 32.32 10.03
CA ARG A 443 9.46 30.85 10.06
C ARG A 443 8.50 30.33 11.12
N MET A 444 8.04 29.10 10.92
CA MET A 444 7.35 28.31 11.94
C MET A 444 8.35 27.69 12.93
N ASN A 445 7.94 27.62 14.20
CA ASN A 445 8.59 26.89 15.29
C ASN A 445 7.93 25.51 15.43
N ARG A 446 8.66 24.50 15.93
CA ARG A 446 8.08 23.19 16.22
C ARG A 446 7.00 23.23 17.30
N GLY A 447 7.11 24.15 18.25
CA GLY A 447 6.12 24.30 19.31
C GLY A 447 6.32 25.53 20.19
N LYS A 448 5.46 25.70 21.20
CA LYS A 448 5.57 26.81 22.16
C LYS A 448 6.81 26.65 23.02
N GLY A 449 7.73 27.60 22.89
CA GLY A 449 9.04 27.53 23.56
C GLY A 449 10.00 26.53 22.91
N ASP A 450 9.69 26.01 21.72
CA ASP A 450 10.49 25.06 20.99
C ASP A 450 10.77 25.57 19.57
N ALA A 451 11.96 26.14 19.39
CA ALA A 451 12.41 26.76 18.15
C ALA A 451 13.02 25.76 17.15
N THR A 452 13.03 24.44 17.44
CA THR A 452 13.56 23.44 16.52
C THR A 452 12.90 23.55 15.14
N ILE A 453 13.72 23.41 14.10
CA ILE A 453 13.28 23.41 12.71
C ILE A 453 12.72 22.02 12.38
N ALA A 454 11.43 21.97 12.07
CA ALA A 454 10.72 20.77 11.65
C ALA A 454 9.96 21.07 10.36
N THR A 455 10.26 20.34 9.28
CA THR A 455 9.76 20.66 7.94
C THR A 455 8.24 20.62 7.83
N ASP A 456 7.61 19.65 8.48
CA ASP A 456 6.15 19.47 8.55
C ASP A 456 5.42 20.76 8.98
N THR A 457 5.96 21.52 9.93
CA THR A 457 5.34 22.76 10.39
C THR A 457 5.23 23.82 9.29
N PHE A 458 6.13 23.82 8.31
CA PHE A 458 6.07 24.75 7.18
C PHE A 458 5.05 24.31 6.13
N SER A 459 5.06 23.03 5.74
CA SER A 459 4.08 22.49 4.78
C SER A 459 2.66 22.57 5.32
N TRP A 460 2.47 22.21 6.60
CA TRP A 460 1.17 22.25 7.27
C TRP A 460 0.64 23.64 7.53
N ALA A 461 1.51 24.65 7.76
CA ALA A 461 1.04 26.02 7.84
C ALA A 461 0.29 26.41 6.55
N ILE A 462 0.85 26.06 5.38
CA ILE A 462 0.20 26.36 4.10
C ILE A 462 -1.03 25.45 3.88
N ALA A 463 -0.90 24.14 4.10
CA ALA A 463 -1.97 23.19 3.79
C ALA A 463 -3.21 23.32 4.69
N ALA A 464 -3.02 23.62 5.98
CA ALA A 464 -4.10 23.72 6.95
C ALA A 464 -4.74 25.12 7.00
N ILE A 465 -3.95 26.20 6.89
CA ILE A 465 -4.45 27.58 7.01
C ILE A 465 -4.84 28.17 5.64
N GLY A 466 -4.11 27.82 4.59
CA GLY A 466 -4.28 28.37 3.25
C GLY A 466 -3.49 29.68 3.03
N PRO A 467 -2.90 29.90 1.85
CA PRO A 467 -2.12 31.10 1.54
C PRO A 467 -2.87 32.42 1.78
N GLU A 468 -4.17 32.46 1.47
CA GLU A 468 -5.03 33.64 1.64
C GLU A 468 -5.14 34.04 3.12
N THR A 469 -5.49 33.08 3.98
CA THR A 469 -5.63 33.32 5.41
C THR A 469 -4.29 33.66 6.05
N LEU A 470 -3.21 33.01 5.62
CA LEU A 470 -1.85 33.33 6.06
C LEU A 470 -1.51 34.79 5.79
N GLN A 471 -1.77 35.29 4.57
CA GLN A 471 -1.55 36.70 4.26
C GLN A 471 -2.38 37.65 5.13
N VAL A 472 -3.65 37.31 5.40
CA VAL A 472 -4.54 38.10 6.28
C VAL A 472 -3.98 38.20 7.70
N ILE A 473 -3.35 37.14 8.21
CA ILE A 473 -2.73 37.15 9.55
C ILE A 473 -1.28 37.64 9.55
N GLU A 474 -0.82 38.20 8.42
CA GLU A 474 0.52 38.78 8.20
C GLU A 474 1.66 37.75 8.17
N PHE A 475 1.33 36.50 7.81
CA PHE A 475 2.32 35.46 7.55
C PHE A 475 2.59 35.43 6.05
N ASP A 476 3.86 35.53 5.68
CA ASP A 476 4.26 35.46 4.29
C ASP A 476 4.40 33.98 3.85
N PRO A 477 3.47 33.45 3.04
CA PRO A 477 3.50 32.04 2.63
C PRO A 477 4.71 31.71 1.78
N GLU A 478 5.24 32.66 0.98
CA GLU A 478 6.44 32.44 0.18
C GLU A 478 7.67 32.38 1.08
N ALA A 479 7.76 33.25 2.09
CA ALA A 479 8.88 33.25 3.03
C ALA A 479 8.93 31.97 3.89
N ILE A 480 7.77 31.45 4.32
CA ILE A 480 7.69 30.17 5.06
C ILE A 480 8.30 29.03 4.23
N ILE A 481 7.94 28.97 2.95
CA ILE A 481 8.42 27.91 2.06
C ILE A 481 9.87 28.12 1.63
N GLN A 482 10.29 29.36 1.39
CA GLN A 482 11.70 29.67 1.14
C GLN A 482 12.58 29.25 2.34
N PHE A 483 12.12 29.49 3.57
CA PHE A 483 12.85 29.07 4.76
C PHE A 483 13.01 27.54 4.81
N ALA A 484 11.94 26.80 4.50
CA ALA A 484 11.96 25.34 4.44
C ALA A 484 12.96 24.83 3.37
N GLU A 485 12.96 25.42 2.17
CA GLU A 485 13.90 25.10 1.10
C GLU A 485 15.36 25.31 1.55
N GLU A 486 15.65 26.45 2.18
CA GLU A 486 17.01 26.79 2.60
C GLU A 486 17.56 25.88 3.72
N HIS A 487 16.70 25.44 4.64
CA HIS A 487 17.14 24.75 5.87
C HIS A 487 16.88 23.25 5.86
N CYS A 488 15.86 22.79 5.13
CA CYS A 488 15.37 21.42 5.20
C CYS A 488 15.65 20.62 3.91
N GLU A 489 15.92 21.28 2.78
CA GLU A 489 16.27 20.56 1.56
C GLU A 489 17.60 19.81 1.72
N VAL A 490 17.62 18.58 1.24
CA VAL A 490 18.79 17.70 1.22
C VAL A 490 18.93 17.01 -0.13
N SER A 491 20.18 16.78 -0.51
CA SER A 491 20.56 15.91 -1.63
C SER A 491 21.32 14.72 -1.08
N VAL A 492 20.87 13.50 -1.39
CA VAL A 492 21.45 12.27 -0.84
C VAL A 492 21.80 11.29 -1.96
N SER A 493 22.81 10.47 -1.68
CA SER A 493 23.15 9.32 -2.52
C SER A 493 22.31 8.12 -2.07
N TYR A 494 21.29 7.77 -2.85
CA TYR A 494 20.31 6.74 -2.50
C TYR A 494 20.64 5.42 -3.18
N LYS A 495 20.87 4.36 -2.38
CA LYS A 495 21.09 3.00 -2.88
C LYS A 495 19.76 2.27 -3.03
N ARG A 496 19.43 1.89 -4.26
CA ARG A 496 18.16 1.23 -4.61
C ARG A 496 18.14 -0.25 -4.28
N SER A 497 16.93 -0.83 -4.34
CA SER A 497 16.69 -2.28 -4.29
C SER A 497 17.44 -3.05 -5.40
N SER A 498 17.65 -2.44 -6.57
CA SER A 498 18.42 -3.00 -7.69
C SER A 498 19.95 -2.97 -7.46
N GLY A 499 20.42 -2.34 -6.38
CA GLY A 499 21.83 -2.17 -6.06
C GLY A 499 22.51 -0.97 -6.72
N LYS A 500 21.85 -0.31 -7.69
CA LYS A 500 22.29 0.96 -8.28
C LYS A 500 22.17 2.10 -7.25
N THR A 501 23.04 3.10 -7.38
CA THR A 501 23.00 4.31 -6.57
C THR A 501 22.57 5.48 -7.45
N ALA A 502 21.65 6.31 -6.98
CA ALA A 502 21.20 7.51 -7.66
C ALA A 502 21.18 8.71 -6.72
N ALA A 503 21.45 9.90 -7.24
CA ALA A 503 21.24 11.14 -6.52
C ALA A 503 19.73 11.42 -6.43
N ALA A 504 19.25 11.71 -5.23
CA ALA A 504 17.87 12.12 -4.98
C ALA A 504 17.86 13.42 -4.16
N ARG A 505 16.89 14.28 -4.43
CA ARG A 505 16.63 15.51 -3.68
C ARG A 505 15.28 15.44 -2.99
N GLY A 506 15.18 16.04 -1.82
CA GLY A 506 13.94 16.08 -1.06
C GLY A 506 14.14 16.83 0.25
N PHE A 507 13.27 16.59 1.21
CA PHE A 507 13.24 17.29 2.47
C PHE A 507 13.52 16.36 3.65
N ASP A 508 14.32 16.85 4.59
CA ASP A 508 14.64 16.16 5.84
C ASP A 508 13.57 16.37 6.90
N PHE A 509 13.64 15.58 7.97
CA PHE A 509 12.92 15.79 9.22
C PHE A 509 13.41 17.06 9.93
N ALA A 510 14.52 16.96 10.64
CA ALA A 510 15.13 18.08 11.36
C ALA A 510 16.65 18.02 11.18
N LYS A 511 17.12 18.36 9.98
CA LYS A 511 18.56 18.34 9.62
C LYS A 511 19.42 19.10 10.64
N ALA A 512 18.93 20.25 11.12
CA ALA A 512 19.63 21.11 12.07
C ALA A 512 19.90 20.41 13.42
N GLU A 513 19.03 19.50 13.85
CA GLU A 513 19.17 18.76 15.12
C GLU A 513 20.17 17.59 15.00
N ASN A 514 20.45 17.13 13.77
CA ASN A 514 21.22 15.92 13.52
C ASN A 514 22.28 16.12 12.43
N ILE A 515 23.08 17.19 12.53
CA ILE A 515 24.12 17.55 11.55
C ILE A 515 25.06 16.37 11.26
N GLY A 516 25.46 15.62 12.30
CA GLY A 516 26.40 14.49 12.18
C GLY A 516 25.85 13.28 11.41
N ARG A 517 24.51 13.13 11.29
CA ARG A 517 23.86 12.06 10.51
C ARG A 517 23.92 12.34 9.00
N GLY A 518 24.15 13.59 8.62
CA GLY A 518 23.95 14.06 7.25
C GLY A 518 22.47 14.19 6.89
N GLY A 519 22.21 14.46 5.61
CA GLY A 519 20.85 14.62 5.09
C GLY A 519 20.13 13.29 4.91
N VAL A 520 18.85 13.26 5.24
CA VAL A 520 17.94 12.12 5.07
C VAL A 520 16.67 12.63 4.43
N ILE A 521 16.23 12.04 3.32
CA ILE A 521 14.96 12.40 2.70
C ILE A 521 13.84 11.66 3.43
N SER A 522 12.91 12.39 4.02
CA SER A 522 11.61 11.88 4.45
C SER A 522 10.68 11.83 3.24
N THR A 523 10.16 10.66 2.90
CA THR A 523 9.23 10.54 1.76
C THR A 523 7.92 11.27 2.04
N GLU A 524 7.45 11.17 3.29
CA GLU A 524 6.27 11.86 3.79
C GLU A 524 6.42 13.38 3.68
N TRP A 525 7.48 13.94 4.26
CA TRP A 525 7.61 15.39 4.36
C TRP A 525 7.97 16.01 3.00
N THR A 526 8.71 15.27 2.17
CA THR A 526 8.91 15.65 0.76
C THR A 526 7.58 15.70 0.01
N ALA A 527 6.70 14.72 0.22
CA ALA A 527 5.37 14.70 -0.38
C ALA A 527 4.45 15.81 0.13
N GLN A 528 4.49 16.14 1.42
CA GLN A 528 3.78 17.30 1.98
C GLN A 528 4.26 18.62 1.35
N MET A 529 5.57 18.77 1.12
CA MET A 529 6.11 19.93 0.39
C MET A 529 5.63 19.98 -1.06
N ILE A 530 5.52 18.85 -1.75
CA ILE A 530 4.95 18.79 -3.11
C ILE A 530 3.50 19.28 -3.12
N VAL A 531 2.66 18.78 -2.20
CA VAL A 531 1.27 19.23 -2.06
C VAL A 531 1.23 20.73 -1.78
N THR A 532 2.13 21.23 -0.93
CA THR A 532 2.23 22.66 -0.61
C THR A 532 2.58 23.52 -1.82
N TYR A 533 3.51 23.07 -2.67
CA TYR A 533 3.81 23.76 -3.93
C TYR A 533 2.62 23.77 -4.88
N GLN A 534 1.82 22.70 -4.92
CA GLN A 534 0.60 22.65 -5.72
C GLN A 534 -0.45 23.65 -5.21
N ILE A 535 -0.63 23.76 -3.88
CA ILE A 535 -1.51 24.76 -3.25
C ILE A 535 -1.06 26.18 -3.61
N LEU A 536 0.23 26.49 -3.50
CA LEU A 536 0.76 27.81 -3.87
C LEU A 536 0.62 28.09 -5.37
N SER A 537 0.83 27.08 -6.22
CA SER A 537 0.63 27.21 -7.66
C SER A 537 -0.83 27.58 -7.98
N ASP A 538 -1.80 26.84 -7.41
CA ASP A 538 -3.23 27.13 -7.57
C ASP A 538 -3.60 28.51 -7.00
N TYR A 539 -3.02 28.92 -5.87
CA TYR A 539 -3.21 30.24 -5.28
C TYR A 539 -2.71 31.37 -6.20
N PHE A 540 -1.49 31.28 -6.72
CA PHE A 540 -0.94 32.30 -7.62
C PHE A 540 -1.65 32.33 -8.97
N LYS A 541 -2.14 31.18 -9.44
CA LYS A 541 -3.02 31.11 -10.60
C LYS A 541 -4.31 31.91 -10.38
N ALA A 542 -4.99 31.67 -9.25
CA ALA A 542 -6.22 32.37 -8.90
C ALA A 542 -5.99 33.87 -8.68
N SER A 543 -4.82 34.24 -8.17
CA SER A 543 -4.42 35.62 -7.88
C SER A 543 -3.86 36.39 -9.08
N GLY A 544 -3.75 35.77 -10.26
CA GLY A 544 -3.30 36.45 -11.49
C GLY A 544 -1.79 36.64 -11.60
N TYR A 545 -0.97 35.78 -10.96
CA TYR A 545 0.50 35.80 -11.02
C TYR A 545 1.05 34.58 -11.77
N PRO A 546 0.94 34.53 -13.13
CA PRO A 546 1.31 33.35 -13.92
C PRO A 546 2.80 32.98 -13.80
N GLU A 547 3.69 33.94 -13.58
CA GLU A 547 5.11 33.65 -13.39
C GLU A 547 5.36 32.88 -12.09
N LYS A 548 4.67 33.23 -11.00
CA LYS A 548 4.78 32.53 -9.72
C LYS A 548 4.09 31.18 -9.76
N GLU A 549 2.92 31.10 -10.40
CA GLU A 549 2.24 29.82 -10.67
C GLU A 549 3.18 28.82 -11.34
N ALA A 550 3.88 29.26 -12.40
CA ALA A 550 4.81 28.42 -13.14
C ALA A 550 6.01 27.98 -12.28
N VAL A 551 6.55 28.86 -11.43
CA VAL A 551 7.64 28.53 -10.50
C VAL A 551 7.23 27.42 -9.54
N TYR A 552 6.08 27.56 -8.88
CA TYR A 552 5.62 26.57 -7.91
C TYR A 552 5.15 25.27 -8.56
N SER A 553 4.54 25.33 -9.75
CA SER A 553 4.22 24.15 -10.56
C SER A 553 5.48 23.37 -10.95
N GLN A 554 6.55 24.06 -11.35
CA GLN A 554 7.84 23.43 -11.67
C GLN A 554 8.49 22.81 -10.43
N LYS A 555 8.43 23.45 -9.26
CA LYS A 555 8.92 22.88 -7.99
C LYS A 555 8.15 21.61 -7.62
N ALA A 556 6.82 21.62 -7.69
CA ALA A 556 6.00 20.43 -7.44
C ALA A 556 6.41 19.26 -8.35
N ASN A 557 6.53 19.51 -9.66
CA ASN A 557 6.92 18.49 -10.64
C ASN A 557 8.35 17.98 -10.42
N LEU A 558 9.27 18.86 -10.04
CA LEU A 558 10.66 18.49 -9.74
C LEU A 558 10.70 17.54 -8.56
N TYR A 559 10.14 17.91 -7.41
CA TYR A 559 10.22 17.07 -6.22
C TYR A 559 9.36 15.81 -6.35
N LEU A 560 8.25 15.83 -7.11
CA LEU A 560 7.51 14.61 -7.43
C LEU A 560 8.37 13.62 -8.21
N ASN A 561 9.11 14.09 -9.21
CA ASN A 561 10.06 13.27 -9.95
C ASN A 561 11.19 12.74 -9.06
N GLU A 562 11.69 13.56 -8.12
CA GLU A 562 12.71 13.11 -7.17
C GLU A 562 12.18 12.07 -6.19
N LEU A 563 10.96 12.24 -5.68
CA LEU A 563 10.28 11.30 -4.79
C LEU A 563 10.08 9.94 -5.48
N GLN A 564 9.75 9.95 -6.78
CA GLN A 564 9.61 8.72 -7.57
C GLN A 564 10.89 7.86 -7.58
N LYS A 565 12.07 8.46 -7.46
CA LYS A 565 13.34 7.72 -7.40
C LYS A 565 13.48 6.88 -6.13
N LEU A 566 12.71 7.18 -5.08
CA LEU A 566 12.71 6.48 -3.80
C LEU A 566 11.72 5.31 -3.76
N ILE A 567 10.91 5.11 -4.82
CA ILE A 567 9.94 4.02 -4.85
C ILE A 567 10.68 2.68 -4.80
N ILE A 568 10.30 1.86 -3.82
CA ILE A 568 10.82 0.52 -3.63
C ILE A 568 9.81 -0.52 -4.08
N THR A 569 10.34 -1.70 -4.37
CA THR A 569 9.52 -2.90 -4.51
C THR A 569 9.21 -3.45 -3.12
N SER A 570 7.93 -3.69 -2.85
CA SER A 570 7.47 -4.44 -1.67
C SER A 570 8.27 -5.75 -1.47
N PRO A 571 8.85 -5.97 -0.28
CA PRO A 571 9.66 -7.16 0.00
C PRO A 571 8.86 -8.41 0.38
N SER A 572 7.58 -8.30 0.79
CA SER A 572 6.80 -9.43 1.29
C SER A 572 5.98 -10.14 0.20
N ARG A 573 5.42 -11.29 0.57
CA ARG A 573 4.44 -12.01 -0.25
C ARG A 573 3.12 -11.25 -0.35
N THR A 574 2.73 -10.52 0.69
CA THR A 574 1.47 -9.77 0.77
C THR A 574 1.44 -8.61 -0.23
N GLY A 575 2.51 -7.81 -0.26
CA GLY A 575 2.59 -6.68 -1.18
C GLY A 575 2.94 -7.05 -2.63
N GLN A 576 3.23 -8.34 -2.92
CA GLN A 576 3.35 -8.90 -4.28
C GLN A 576 4.31 -8.12 -5.20
N GLY A 577 5.37 -7.52 -4.64
CA GLY A 577 6.32 -6.73 -5.40
C GLY A 577 5.77 -5.42 -5.98
N ARG A 578 4.59 -4.98 -5.56
CA ARG A 578 4.04 -3.65 -5.93
C ARG A 578 4.95 -2.53 -5.42
N GLY A 579 4.89 -1.40 -6.10
CA GLY A 579 5.62 -0.20 -5.71
C GLY A 579 5.03 0.41 -4.44
N CYS A 580 5.89 0.76 -3.49
CA CYS A 580 5.55 1.55 -2.31
C CYS A 580 6.71 2.50 -1.98
N LEU A 581 6.47 3.49 -1.14
CA LEU A 581 7.52 4.38 -0.65
C LEU A 581 8.05 3.88 0.70
N PRO A 582 9.36 3.94 0.93
CA PRO A 582 9.91 3.75 2.26
C PRO A 582 9.55 4.94 3.15
N TYR A 583 9.75 4.84 4.46
CA TYR A 583 9.56 5.99 5.35
C TYR A 583 10.61 7.10 5.11
N ALA A 584 11.84 6.70 4.83
CA ALA A 584 12.95 7.62 4.58
C ALA A 584 14.01 6.99 3.65
N SER A 585 14.92 7.82 3.15
CA SER A 585 16.06 7.37 2.33
C SER A 585 17.10 6.54 3.10
N ILE A 586 17.07 6.57 4.44
CA ILE A 586 17.97 5.80 5.31
C ILE A 586 17.17 5.13 6.44
N ASP A 587 17.47 3.86 6.69
CA ASP A 587 16.84 3.05 7.73
C ASP A 587 17.52 3.21 9.09
N ASN A 588 16.74 3.06 10.18
CA ASN A 588 17.20 3.12 11.56
C ASN A 588 18.03 4.37 11.92
N VAL A 589 17.54 5.56 11.57
CA VAL A 589 18.23 6.83 11.88
C VAL A 589 17.39 7.71 12.79
N ASP A 590 18.04 8.53 13.61
CA ASP A 590 17.35 9.53 14.43
C ASP A 590 16.64 10.57 13.55
N THR A 591 15.39 10.87 13.82
CA THR A 591 14.59 11.87 13.09
C THR A 591 14.73 13.28 13.64
N GLY A 592 15.31 13.45 14.84
CA GLY A 592 15.32 14.73 15.58
C GLY A 592 14.01 15.02 16.33
N HIS A 593 13.08 14.07 16.33
CA HIS A 593 11.76 14.21 16.95
C HIS A 593 11.51 13.19 18.07
N GLY A 594 12.55 12.49 18.52
CA GLY A 594 12.47 11.53 19.63
C GLY A 594 12.19 10.08 19.21
N TRP A 595 12.09 9.80 17.91
CA TRP A 595 12.03 8.44 17.37
C TRP A 595 13.01 8.24 16.21
N ARG A 596 13.18 6.97 15.81
CA ARG A 596 14.05 6.58 14.70
C ARG A 596 13.22 6.10 13.51
N THR A 597 13.76 6.26 12.30
CA THR A 597 13.16 5.66 11.10
C THR A 597 13.12 4.12 11.24
N PRO A 598 12.13 3.44 10.64
CA PRO A 598 12.05 1.98 10.66
C PRO A 598 13.34 1.31 10.17
N LYS A 599 13.60 0.11 10.67
CA LYS A 599 14.74 -0.72 10.26
C LYS A 599 14.46 -1.36 8.91
N GLY A 600 15.49 -1.56 8.11
CA GLY A 600 15.40 -2.26 6.82
C GLY A 600 15.31 -1.30 5.63
N ARG A 601 16.27 -1.43 4.71
CA ARG A 601 16.37 -0.60 3.49
C ARG A 601 15.26 -0.79 2.46
N ARG A 602 14.37 -1.75 2.68
CA ARG A 602 13.21 -2.02 1.81
C ARG A 602 11.91 -2.01 2.60
N THR A 603 11.89 -1.29 3.72
CA THR A 603 10.70 -1.22 4.57
C THR A 603 9.70 -0.25 3.96
N GLY A 604 8.56 -0.76 3.49
CA GLY A 604 7.46 0.05 2.98
C GLY A 604 6.74 0.75 4.12
N SER A 605 6.23 1.96 3.86
CA SER A 605 5.52 2.78 4.86
C SER A 605 4.17 3.24 4.32
N VAL A 606 3.12 3.09 5.13
CA VAL A 606 1.78 3.63 4.82
C VAL A 606 1.82 5.15 4.72
N ALA A 607 2.41 5.86 5.69
CA ALA A 607 2.54 7.31 5.64
C ALA A 607 3.28 7.79 4.38
N GLY A 608 4.48 7.26 4.12
CA GLY A 608 5.25 7.62 2.93
C GLY A 608 4.49 7.34 1.62
N THR A 609 3.80 6.20 1.55
CA THR A 609 3.06 5.81 0.34
C THR A 609 1.78 6.62 0.15
N ALA A 610 0.98 6.83 1.19
CA ALA A 610 -0.24 7.62 1.14
C ALA A 610 0.04 9.08 0.77
N TYR A 611 1.05 9.71 1.38
CA TYR A 611 1.45 11.05 0.99
C TYR A 611 2.02 11.12 -0.42
N GLY A 612 2.80 10.13 -0.83
CA GLY A 612 3.25 10.05 -2.23
C GLY A 612 2.09 10.00 -3.21
N ILE A 613 1.02 9.26 -2.89
CA ILE A 613 -0.23 9.26 -3.65
C ILE A 613 -0.86 10.66 -3.65
N PHE A 614 -0.99 11.31 -2.49
CA PHE A 614 -1.58 12.64 -2.36
C PHE A 614 -0.82 13.69 -3.20
N ALA A 615 0.50 13.67 -3.15
CA ALA A 615 1.37 14.53 -3.95
C ALA A 615 1.19 14.29 -5.46
N TRP A 616 1.03 13.04 -5.87
CA TRP A 616 0.84 12.71 -7.29
C TRP A 616 -0.49 13.21 -7.85
N VAL A 617 -1.56 13.13 -7.05
CA VAL A 617 -2.91 13.52 -7.50
C VAL A 617 -3.28 14.96 -7.17
N GLY A 618 -2.45 15.67 -6.39
CA GLY A 618 -2.74 17.01 -5.89
C GLY A 618 -3.83 17.06 -4.83
N TYR A 619 -3.80 16.12 -3.87
CA TYR A 619 -4.78 16.01 -2.79
C TYR A 619 -4.27 16.66 -1.50
N ASN A 620 -5.03 17.64 -0.97
CA ASN A 620 -4.79 18.23 0.35
C ASN A 620 -5.65 17.52 1.40
N PRO A 621 -5.09 16.75 2.36
CA PRO A 621 -5.88 16.02 3.36
C PRO A 621 -6.76 16.91 4.26
N PHE A 622 -6.46 18.21 4.36
CA PHE A 622 -7.22 19.18 5.15
C PHE A 622 -8.35 19.87 4.38
N ASP A 623 -8.50 19.62 3.07
CA ASP A 623 -9.54 20.22 2.26
C ASP A 623 -10.72 19.24 2.03
N LEU A 624 -11.94 19.74 2.17
CA LEU A 624 -13.17 18.99 1.86
C LEU A 624 -13.55 19.08 0.37
N ASP A 625 -12.99 20.03 -0.38
CA ASP A 625 -13.32 20.31 -1.79
C ASP A 625 -12.27 19.83 -2.78
N ASN A 626 -11.39 18.91 -2.36
CA ASN A 626 -10.39 18.31 -3.24
C ASN A 626 -10.99 17.93 -4.62
N LYS A 627 -10.24 18.23 -5.69
CA LYS A 627 -10.62 17.90 -7.07
C LYS A 627 -10.99 16.41 -7.16
N LYS A 628 -12.10 16.10 -7.83
CA LYS A 628 -12.82 14.79 -7.78
C LYS A 628 -11.90 13.57 -7.90
N ALA A 629 -12.31 12.50 -7.21
CA ALA A 629 -11.67 11.18 -7.16
C ALA A 629 -11.10 10.71 -8.52
N VAL A 630 -9.91 10.11 -8.47
CA VAL A 630 -9.28 9.48 -9.64
C VAL A 630 -10.18 8.34 -10.10
N GLN A 631 -10.68 8.41 -11.34
CA GLN A 631 -11.51 7.37 -11.96
C GLN A 631 -10.69 6.22 -12.53
#